data_AF-A0A397J2G8-F1
#
_entry.id   AF-A0A397J2G8-F1
#
_cell.length_a   1.000
_cell.length_b   1.000
_cell.length_c   1.000
_cell.angle_alpha   90.00
_cell.angle_beta   90.00
_cell.angle_gamma   90.00
#
_symmetry.space_group_name_H-M   'P 1'
#
loop_
_entity.id
_entity.type
_entity.pdbx_description
1 polymer ?
#
loop_
_entity_poly.entity_id
_entity_poly.type
_entity_poly.pdbx_seq_one_letter_code
_entity_poly.pdbx_strand_id
1 'polypeptide(L)'
;MRCWDARFSHRPTFEELRDELKKYYFDYKDYLYLEKNKDSEIVIQIKKAEEFLANQELTNTTTTTTTPLDYQTHPQAIYTSRLLDFSKLPKPKNEENFERELEELTKSMSNLCPSNSDLFI
;
A
#
# COMPACT_ATOMS: atom_id res chain seq x y z
N MET A 1 2.27 2.59 -6.55
CA MET A 1 1.11 3.12 -5.77
C MET A 1 0.16 3.95 -6.65
N ARG A 2 -0.24 3.46 -7.83
CA ARG A 2 -1.13 4.23 -8.73
C ARG A 2 -2.58 4.27 -8.24
N CYS A 3 -2.96 3.37 -7.33
CA CYS A 3 -4.32 3.29 -6.77
C CYS A 3 -4.69 4.45 -5.85
N TRP A 4 -3.71 5.21 -5.33
CA TRP A 4 -3.92 6.34 -4.43
C TRP A 4 -4.13 7.68 -5.14
N ASP A 5 -3.99 7.71 -6.46
CA ASP A 5 -4.21 8.93 -7.23
C ASP A 5 -5.69 9.34 -7.16
N ALA A 6 -5.98 10.57 -6.73
CA ALA A 6 -7.33 11.13 -6.69
C ALA A 6 -7.95 11.18 -8.09
N ARG A 7 -7.14 11.35 -9.13
CA ARG A 7 -7.60 11.41 -10.52
C ARG A 7 -7.93 10.01 -11.01
N PHE A 8 -9.19 9.81 -11.39
CA PHE A 8 -9.67 8.52 -11.89
C PHE A 8 -8.83 7.97 -13.04
N SER A 9 -8.44 8.81 -14.00
CA SER A 9 -7.69 8.38 -15.20
C SER A 9 -6.26 7.92 -14.93
N HIS A 10 -5.70 8.17 -13.75
CA HIS A 10 -4.34 7.78 -13.39
C HIS A 10 -4.29 6.48 -12.58
N ARG A 11 -5.44 6.06 -12.04
CA ARG A 11 -5.59 4.80 -11.33
C ARG A 11 -5.58 3.62 -12.30
N PRO A 12 -5.05 2.46 -11.88
CA PRO A 12 -5.17 1.25 -12.67
C PRO A 12 -6.64 0.86 -12.78
N THR A 13 -6.99 0.28 -13.92
CA THR A 13 -8.24 -0.45 -14.07
C THR A 13 -8.22 -1.70 -13.19
N PHE A 14 -9.41 -2.26 -12.95
CA PHE A 14 -9.53 -3.51 -12.21
C PHE A 14 -8.72 -4.65 -12.85
N GLU A 15 -8.68 -4.72 -14.18
CA GLU A 15 -7.94 -5.72 -14.92
C GLU A 15 -6.42 -5.58 -14.75
N GLU A 16 -5.87 -4.37 -14.92
CA GLU A 16 -4.45 -4.10 -14.68
C GLU A 16 -4.05 -4.46 -13.24
N LEU A 17 -4.86 -4.06 -12.25
CA LEU A 17 -4.61 -4.37 -10.85
C LEU A 17 -4.63 -5.89 -10.59
N ARG A 18 -5.61 -6.61 -11.15
CA ARG A 18 -5.71 -8.06 -11.01
C ARG A 18 -4.47 -8.75 -11.56
N ASP A 19 -4.00 -8.33 -12.73
CA ASP A 19 -2.87 -8.95 -13.40
C ASP A 19 -1.56 -8.70 -12.63
N GLU A 20 -1.37 -7.48 -12.09
CA GLU A 20 -0.25 -7.13 -11.21
C GLU A 20 -0.27 -7.96 -9.90
N LEU A 21 -1.42 -8.03 -9.21
CA LEU A 21 -1.58 -8.84 -8.00
C LEU A 21 -1.33 -10.34 -8.26
N LYS A 22 -1.76 -10.84 -9.41
CA LYS A 22 -1.58 -12.24 -9.80
C LYS A 22 -0.10 -12.58 -9.98
N LYS A 23 0.70 -11.66 -10.53
CA LYS A 23 2.17 -11.81 -10.61
C LYS A 23 2.77 -11.96 -9.21
N TYR A 24 2.49 -11.02 -8.30
CA TYR A 24 3.00 -11.09 -6.93
C TYR A 24 2.57 -12.37 -6.20
N TYR A 25 1.34 -12.82 -6.42
CA TYR A 25 0.85 -14.08 -5.85
C TYR A 25 1.67 -15.28 -6.32
N PHE A 26 1.98 -15.38 -7.61
CA PHE A 26 2.79 -16.48 -8.13
C PHE A 26 4.24 -16.38 -7.67
N ASP A 27 4.83 -15.18 -7.68
CA ASP A 27 6.21 -14.98 -7.21
C ASP A 27 6.35 -15.46 -5.75
N TYR A 28 5.41 -15.09 -4.89
CA TYR A 28 5.38 -15.51 -3.49
C TYR A 28 5.07 -17.02 -3.32
N LYS A 29 4.14 -17.57 -4.12
CA LYS A 29 3.83 -19.01 -4.09
C LYS A 29 5.05 -19.85 -4.48
N ASP A 30 5.75 -19.46 -5.53
CA ASP A 30 6.96 -20.14 -5.99
C ASP A 30 8.09 -20.04 -4.96
N TYR A 31 8.17 -18.93 -4.23
CA TYR A 31 9.05 -18.82 -3.07
C TYR A 31 8.70 -19.82 -1.96
N LEU A 32 7.43 -19.90 -1.55
CA LEU A 32 7.01 -20.78 -0.45
C LEU A 32 7.14 -22.27 -0.77
N TYR A 33 6.77 -22.68 -1.99
CA TYR A 33 6.64 -24.10 -2.32
C TYR A 33 7.80 -24.66 -3.15
N LEU A 34 8.50 -23.80 -3.91
CA LEU A 34 9.57 -24.22 -4.82
C LEU A 34 10.94 -23.63 -4.44
N GLU A 35 11.00 -22.80 -3.38
CA GLU A 35 12.19 -22.04 -2.99
C GLU A 35 12.79 -21.18 -4.11
N LYS A 36 11.98 -20.74 -5.07
CA LYS A 36 12.37 -19.85 -6.17
C LYS A 36 12.08 -18.39 -5.83
N ASN A 37 12.46 -17.45 -6.70
CA ASN A 37 12.06 -16.04 -6.61
C ASN A 37 12.38 -15.37 -5.24
N LYS A 38 13.47 -15.79 -4.59
CA LYS A 38 13.91 -15.25 -3.28
C LYS A 38 14.27 -13.76 -3.36
N ASP A 39 14.62 -13.31 -4.55
CA ASP A 39 14.97 -11.97 -4.99
C ASP A 39 13.80 -11.20 -5.60
N SER A 40 12.58 -11.77 -5.62
CA SER A 40 11.40 -11.03 -6.04
C SER A 40 11.04 -9.94 -5.03
N GLU A 41 10.56 -8.81 -5.56
CA GLU A 41 10.21 -7.62 -4.77
C GLU A 41 9.26 -7.95 -3.61
N ILE A 42 8.21 -8.76 -3.86
CA ILE A 42 7.21 -9.13 -2.86
C ILE A 42 7.82 -9.94 -1.71
N VAL A 43 8.74 -10.86 -2.00
CA VAL A 43 9.40 -11.69 -0.98
C VAL A 43 10.33 -10.84 -0.12
N ILE A 44 11.08 -9.92 -0.74
CA ILE A 44 11.98 -9.01 -0.03
C ILE A 44 11.19 -8.08 0.90
N GLN A 45 10.09 -7.48 0.41
CA GLN A 45 9.27 -6.60 1.23
C GLN A 45 8.63 -7.32 2.43
N ILE A 46 8.13 -8.56 2.23
CA ILE A 46 7.59 -9.38 3.33
C ILE A 46 8.65 -9.67 4.38
N LYS A 47 9.84 -10.14 3.98
CA LYS A 47 10.94 -10.42 4.91
C LYS A 47 11.37 -9.19 5.70
N LYS A 48 11.48 -8.04 5.04
CA LYS A 48 11.83 -6.79 5.72
C LYS A 48 10.76 -6.36 6.72
N ALA A 49 9.48 -6.58 6.41
CA ALA A 49 8.39 -6.33 7.36
C ALA A 49 8.46 -7.29 8.56
N GLU A 50 8.74 -8.57 8.33
CA GLU A 50 8.97 -9.56 9.40
C GLU A 50 10.17 -9.19 10.27
N GLU A 51 11.30 -8.80 9.68
CA GLU A 51 12.48 -8.30 10.41
C GLU A 51 12.18 -7.04 11.21
N PHE A 52 11.42 -6.10 10.66
CA PHE A 52 10.99 -4.90 11.36
C PHE A 52 10.10 -5.23 12.58
N LEU A 53 9.19 -6.19 12.42
CA LEU A 53 8.35 -6.68 13.51
C LEU A 53 9.18 -7.41 14.58
N ALA A 54 10.12 -8.26 14.19
CA ALA A 54 11.02 -8.95 15.12
C ALA A 54 11.92 -7.95 15.87
N ASN A 55 12.44 -6.93 15.19
CA ASN A 55 13.23 -5.87 15.81
C ASN A 55 12.39 -4.93 16.71
N GLN A 56 11.06 -4.95 16.59
CA GLN A 56 10.14 -4.31 17.53
C GLN A 56 9.83 -5.16 18.78
N GLU A 57 10.38 -6.38 18.92
CA GLU A 57 10.33 -7.17 20.16
C GLU A 57 11.19 -6.57 21.29
N LEU A 58 10.99 -5.30 21.59
CA LEU A 58 11.18 -4.73 22.93
C LEU A 58 10.02 -3.83 23.41
N THR A 59 8.90 -3.72 22.67
CA THR A 59 7.76 -2.89 23.14
C THR A 59 6.36 -3.47 22.91
N ASN A 60 6.20 -4.74 22.53
CA ASN A 60 4.86 -5.30 22.34
C ASN A 60 4.64 -6.57 23.16
N THR A 61 4.44 -6.39 24.46
CA THR A 61 3.43 -7.19 25.16
C THR A 61 2.12 -6.93 24.41
N THR A 62 1.66 -7.89 23.61
CA THR A 62 0.34 -7.86 22.95
C THR A 62 -0.74 -7.96 24.02
N THR A 63 -0.93 -6.89 24.77
CA THR A 63 -2.21 -6.56 25.37
C THR A 63 -3.03 -5.99 24.23
N THR A 64 -3.96 -6.78 23.70
CA THR A 64 -5.18 -6.25 23.07
C THR A 64 -5.91 -5.43 24.13
N THR A 65 -5.41 -4.25 24.42
CA THR A 65 -6.18 -3.20 25.07
C THR A 65 -7.17 -2.77 24.01
N THR A 66 -8.34 -3.41 23.98
CA THR A 66 -9.52 -2.80 23.38
C THR A 66 -9.79 -1.55 24.20
N THR A 67 -9.09 -0.45 23.87
CA THR A 67 -9.47 0.88 24.30
C THR A 67 -10.91 1.04 23.82
N PRO A 68 -11.90 1.19 24.71
CA PRO A 68 -13.25 1.45 24.25
C PRO A 68 -13.18 2.71 23.39
N LEU A 69 -13.58 2.62 22.12
CA LEU A 69 -13.65 3.80 21.30
C LEU A 69 -14.74 4.70 21.89
N ASP A 70 -14.29 5.78 22.52
CA ASP A 70 -15.14 6.87 22.96
C ASP A 70 -15.54 7.68 21.72
N TYR A 71 -16.50 7.15 20.97
CA TYR A 71 -17.08 7.85 19.82
C TYR A 71 -17.98 8.98 20.33
N GLN A 72 -17.37 10.11 20.70
CA GLN A 72 -18.12 11.31 21.02
C GLN A 72 -18.70 11.90 19.74
N THR A 73 -20.01 11.82 19.56
CA THR A 73 -20.70 12.47 18.43
C THR A 73 -20.77 13.97 18.67
N HIS A 74 -20.42 14.77 17.66
CA HIS A 74 -20.59 16.22 17.73
C HIS A 74 -22.09 16.57 17.51
N PRO A 75 -22.74 17.39 18.36
CA PRO A 75 -24.19 17.62 18.28
C PRO A 75 -24.66 18.27 16.97
N GLN A 76 -23.76 18.95 16.25
CA GLN A 76 -24.03 19.52 14.92
C GLN A 76 -23.65 18.60 13.75
N ALA A 77 -23.00 17.46 14.01
CA ALA A 77 -22.64 16.51 12.95
C ALA A 77 -23.82 15.59 12.62
N ILE A 78 -23.95 15.25 11.35
CA ILE A 78 -25.04 14.43 10.83
C ILE A 78 -24.48 13.09 10.39
N TYR A 79 -24.85 12.02 11.10
CA TYR A 79 -24.34 10.66 10.89
C TYR A 79 -25.32 9.77 10.08
N THR A 80 -26.37 10.35 9.51
CA THR A 80 -27.31 9.64 8.64
C THR A 80 -26.81 9.62 7.21
N SER A 81 -27.01 8.51 6.50
CA SER A 81 -26.78 8.42 5.05
C SER A 81 -27.58 9.50 4.31
N ARG A 82 -26.93 10.26 3.44
CA ARG A 82 -27.55 11.26 2.56
C ARG A 82 -27.07 11.04 1.13
N LEU A 83 -27.96 11.24 0.16
CA LEU A 83 -27.56 11.20 -1.25
C LEU A 83 -26.62 12.39 -1.53
N LEU A 84 -25.43 12.09 -2.01
CA LEU A 84 -24.43 13.09 -2.36
C LEU A 84 -24.61 13.49 -3.83
N ASP A 85 -24.79 14.78 -4.08
CA ASP A 85 -24.85 15.33 -5.44
C ASP A 85 -23.43 15.57 -5.98
N PHE A 86 -22.94 14.63 -6.79
CA PHE A 86 -21.60 14.68 -7.37
C PHE A 86 -21.39 15.88 -8.31
N SER A 87 -22.46 16.45 -8.88
CA SER A 87 -22.35 17.55 -9.85
C SER A 87 -21.84 18.85 -9.22
N LYS A 88 -22.00 19.00 -7.90
CA LYS A 88 -21.60 20.20 -7.14
C LYS A 88 -20.26 20.06 -6.44
N LEU A 89 -19.60 18.91 -6.55
CA LEU A 89 -18.33 18.67 -5.88
C LEU A 89 -17.16 19.20 -6.72
N PRO A 90 -16.10 19.71 -6.09
CA PRO A 90 -14.87 20.02 -6.80
C PRO A 90 -14.28 18.75 -7.42
N LYS A 91 -13.53 18.92 -8.51
CA LYS A 91 -12.81 17.79 -9.11
C LYS A 91 -11.83 17.20 -8.08
N PRO A 92 -11.69 15.87 -8.02
CA PRO A 92 -10.66 15.24 -7.20
C PRO A 92 -9.28 15.80 -7.56
N LYS A 93 -8.52 16.18 -6.53
CA LYS A 93 -7.17 16.73 -6.68
C LYS A 93 -6.27 16.09 -5.62
N ASN A 94 -5.07 15.69 -6.01
CA ASN A 94 -4.05 15.27 -5.08
C ASN A 94 -3.53 16.47 -4.27
N GLU A 95 -2.86 16.20 -3.15
CA GLU A 95 -2.08 17.22 -2.47
C GLU A 95 -0.94 17.72 -3.36
N GLU A 96 -0.41 18.90 -3.04
CA GLU A 96 0.61 19.56 -3.86
C GLU A 96 1.89 18.73 -4.01
N ASN A 97 2.24 17.96 -3.00
CA ASN A 97 3.48 17.18 -2.95
C ASN A 97 3.35 15.73 -3.43
N PHE A 98 2.15 15.29 -3.79
CA PHE A 98 1.84 13.89 -4.07
C PHE A 98 2.82 13.25 -5.07
N GLU A 99 3.10 13.95 -6.18
CA GLU A 99 3.98 13.42 -7.22
C GLU A 99 5.41 13.21 -6.72
N ARG A 100 5.93 14.15 -5.91
CA ARG A 100 7.27 14.05 -5.32
C ARG A 100 7.34 12.91 -4.33
N GLU A 101 6.35 12.78 -3.45
CA GLU A 101 6.29 11.70 -2.46
C GLU A 101 6.15 10.33 -3.14
N LEU A 102 5.36 10.25 -4.21
CA LEU A 102 5.23 9.04 -5.01
C LEU A 102 6.55 8.65 -5.70
N GLU A 103 7.28 9.62 -6.23
CA GLU A 103 8.61 9.41 -6.83
C GLU A 103 9.63 8.94 -5.79
N GLU A 104 9.71 9.63 -4.65
CA GLU A 104 10.59 9.26 -3.53
C GLU A 104 10.30 7.85 -3.02
N LEU A 105 9.03 7.50 -2.87
CA LEU A 105 8.60 6.16 -2.46
C LEU A 105 9.01 5.12 -3.50
N THR A 106 8.78 5.40 -4.79
CA THR A 106 9.14 4.47 -5.88
C THR A 106 10.65 4.23 -5.92
N LYS A 107 11.45 5.30 -5.74
CA LYS A 107 12.92 5.22 -5.66
C LYS A 107 13.39 4.45 -4.42
N SER A 108 12.73 4.65 -3.28
CA SER A 108 13.01 3.89 -2.06
C SER A 108 12.77 2.38 -2.29
N MET A 109 11.67 2.03 -2.96
CA MET A 109 11.35 0.64 -3.31
C MET A 109 12.34 0.03 -4.31
N SER A 110 12.78 0.77 -5.32
CA SER A 110 13.79 0.26 -6.27
C SER A 110 15.15 -0.02 -5.61
N ASN A 111 15.53 0.77 -4.61
CA ASN A 111 16.77 0.53 -3.86
C ASN A 111 16.68 -0.71 -2.94
N LEU A 112 15.46 -1.10 -2.54
CA LEU A 112 15.21 -2.26 -1.68
C LEU A 112 15.33 -3.58 -2.41
N CYS A 113 14.97 -3.58 -3.69
CA CYS A 113 15.08 -4.74 -4.58
C CYS A 113 15.83 -4.28 -5.82
N PRO A 114 17.18 -4.18 -5.79
CA PRO A 114 17.95 -3.85 -6.97
C PRO A 114 17.65 -4.91 -8.03
N SER A 115 16.90 -4.55 -9.07
CA SER A 115 16.71 -5.44 -10.19
C SER A 115 18.09 -5.69 -10.79
N ASN A 116 18.50 -6.95 -10.90
CA ASN A 116 19.73 -7.34 -11.61
C ASN A 116 19.68 -7.00 -13.12
N SER A 117 18.77 -6.12 -13.57
CA SER A 117 18.68 -5.59 -14.92
C SER A 117 19.90 -4.76 -15.31
N ASP A 118 20.68 -4.27 -14.35
CA ASP A 118 21.90 -3.49 -14.62
C ASP A 118 23.14 -4.37 -14.87
N LEU A 119 23.00 -5.71 -14.88
CA LEU A 119 24.10 -6.64 -15.19
C LEU A 119 24.22 -7.04 -16.67
N PHE A 120 23.42 -6.43 -17.56
CA PHE A 120 23.52 -6.62 -19.01
C PHE A 120 23.64 -5.27 -19.74
N ILE A 121 24.80 -4.62 -19.59
CA ILE A 121 25.37 -3.71 -20.61
C ILE A 121 26.84 -4.12 -20.81
#